data_AF-A0A926F235-F1
#
_entry.id   AF-A0A926F235-F1
#
_cell.length_a   1.000
_cell.length_b   1.000
_cell.length_c   1.000
_cell.angle_alpha   90.00
_cell.angle_beta   90.00
_cell.angle_gamma   90.00
#
_symmetry.space_group_name_H-M   'P 1'
#
loop_
_entity.id
_entity.type
_entity.pdbx_description
1 polymer ?
#
loop_
_entity_poly.entity_id
_entity_poly.type
_entity_poly.pdbx_seq_one_letter_code
_entity_poly.pdbx_strand_id
1 'polypeptide(L)'
;MEMLDILSRESENTYQVYLYEEEGKWYAYERSAQLVKQLLNGLVKIKQFINDTYDIIVDRVEVDLMTLIEKCPISLCSDSEMIIECPKA
;
A
#
# COMPACT_ATOMS: atom_id res chain seq x y z
N MET A 1 9.84 -3.45 -8.98
CA MET A 1 9.31 -2.08 -9.23
C MET A 1 10.24 -1.09 -8.55
N GLU A 2 10.56 0.04 -9.18
CA GLU A 2 11.41 1.06 -8.55
C GLU A 2 10.59 1.94 -7.58
N MET A 3 11.26 2.46 -6.55
CA MET A 3 10.61 3.29 -5.53
C MET A 3 9.97 4.55 -6.11
N LEU A 4 10.62 5.16 -7.08
CA LEU A 4 10.15 6.40 -7.70
C LEU A 4 8.83 6.20 -8.46
N ASP A 5 8.64 5.06 -9.13
CA ASP A 5 7.38 4.72 -9.78
C ASP A 5 6.23 4.61 -8.77
N ILE A 6 6.49 3.96 -7.63
CA ILE A 6 5.52 3.83 -6.54
C ILE A 6 5.10 5.23 -6.06
N LEU A 7 6.07 6.10 -5.78
CA LEU A 7 5.82 7.46 -5.27
C LEU A 7 5.10 8.34 -6.29
N SER A 8 5.48 8.27 -7.56
CA SER A 8 4.79 9.00 -8.62
C SER A 8 3.32 8.57 -8.69
N ARG A 9 3.05 7.26 -8.61
CA ARG A 9 1.70 6.71 -8.63
C ARG A 9 0.91 7.08 -7.39
N GLU A 10 1.51 7.02 -6.21
CA GLU A 10 0.91 7.42 -4.93
C GLU A 10 0.56 8.92 -4.86
N SER A 11 1.34 9.76 -5.54
CA SER A 11 1.08 11.20 -5.66
C SER A 11 -0.19 11.50 -6.48
N GLU A 12 -0.40 10.77 -7.57
CA GLU A 12 -1.62 10.87 -8.40
C GLU A 12 -2.81 10.11 -7.82
N ASN A 13 -2.53 9.17 -6.91
CA ASN A 13 -3.51 8.32 -6.28
C ASN A 13 -4.40 9.11 -5.32
N THR A 14 -5.71 8.94 -5.49
CA THR A 14 -6.70 9.62 -4.64
C THR A 14 -7.55 8.66 -3.83
N TYR A 15 -7.81 7.43 -4.30
CA TYR A 15 -8.79 6.52 -3.69
C TYR A 15 -8.45 5.04 -3.78
N GLN A 16 -7.36 4.65 -4.46
CA GLN A 16 -6.99 3.24 -4.59
C GLN A 16 -5.93 2.90 -3.55
N VAL A 17 -5.86 1.64 -3.16
CA VAL A 17 -4.78 1.13 -2.31
C VAL A 17 -3.91 0.25 -3.18
N TYR A 18 -2.66 0.68 -3.34
CA TYR A 18 -1.64 -0.08 -4.03
C TYR A 18 -0.84 -0.91 -3.03
N LEU A 19 -0.76 -2.21 -3.32
CA LEU A 19 -0.01 -3.19 -2.57
C LEU A 19 1.05 -3.78 -3.47
N TYR A 20 2.24 -3.94 -2.92
CA TYR A 20 3.40 -4.49 -3.60
C TYR A 20 3.89 -5.69 -2.82
N GLU A 21 4.17 -6.77 -3.52
CA GLU A 21 4.71 -7.99 -2.94
C GLU A 21 6.23 -7.85 -2.80
N GLU A 22 6.74 -8.05 -1.58
CA GLU A 22 8.16 -8.11 -1.27
C GLU A 22 8.43 -9.26 -0.29
N GLU A 23 9.25 -10.23 -0.71
CA GLU A 23 9.68 -11.38 0.11
C GLU A 23 8.52 -12.21 0.72
N GLY A 24 7.44 -12.39 -0.04
CA GLY A 24 6.24 -13.12 0.35
C GLY A 24 5.27 -12.32 1.22
N LYS A 25 5.51 -11.01 1.38
CA LYS A 25 4.68 -10.10 2.18
C LYS A 25 4.18 -8.94 1.35
N TRP A 26 3.02 -8.42 1.71
CA TRP A 26 2.40 -7.31 0.98
C TRP A 26 2.59 -6.02 1.74
N TYR A 27 3.01 -4.98 1.02
CA TYR A 27 3.26 -3.66 1.58
C TYR A 27 2.53 -2.58 0.81
N ALA A 28 1.98 -1.61 1.55
CA ALA A 28 1.46 -0.38 0.99
C ALA A 28 2.39 0.78 1.35
N TYR A 29 2.49 1.76 0.46
CA TYR A 29 3.36 2.91 0.62
C TYR A 29 2.57 4.22 0.70
N GLU A 30 3.14 5.22 1.35
CA GLU A 30 2.64 6.60 1.46
C GLU A 30 1.13 6.71 1.68
N ARG A 31 0.37 7.09 0.65
CA ARG A 31 -1.05 7.38 0.74
C ARG A 31 -1.86 6.11 0.89
N SER A 32 -1.50 5.06 0.16
CA SER A 32 -2.03 3.71 0.31
C SER A 32 -1.80 3.20 1.73
N ALA A 33 -0.65 3.48 2.36
CA ALA A 33 -0.42 3.11 3.75
C ALA A 33 -1.38 3.82 4.73
N GLN A 34 -1.64 5.11 4.51
CA GLN A 34 -2.62 5.87 5.31
C GLN A 34 -4.06 5.37 5.09
N LEU A 35 -4.42 4.99 3.86
CA LEU A 35 -5.73 4.43 3.54
C LEU A 35 -5.93 3.06 4.19
N VAL A 36 -4.94 2.17 4.11
CA VAL A 36 -4.98 0.87 4.79
C VAL A 36 -5.14 1.03 6.30
N LYS A 37 -4.42 1.97 6.90
CA LYS A 37 -4.58 2.30 8.32
C LYS A 37 -6.01 2.72 8.65
N GLN A 38 -6.66 3.50 7.79
CA GLN A 38 -8.06 3.88 7.98
C GLN A 38 -9.01 2.69 7.78
N LEU A 39 -8.83 1.88 6.73
CA LEU A 39 -9.64 0.70 6.44
C LEU A 39 -9.60 -0.34 7.57
N LEU A 40 -8.40 -0.56 8.11
CA LEU A 40 -8.17 -1.48 9.23
C LEU A 40 -8.37 -0.79 10.58
N ASN A 41 -8.97 0.40 10.62
CA ASN A 41 -9.34 1.13 11.83
C ASN A 41 -8.18 1.26 12.83
N GLY A 42 -6.96 1.45 12.34
CA GLY A 42 -5.74 1.59 13.14
C GLY A 42 -5.11 0.29 13.62
N LEU A 43 -5.58 -0.88 13.19
CA LEU A 43 -4.99 -2.18 13.56
C LEU A 43 -3.58 -2.39 13.02
N VAL A 44 -3.20 -1.65 11.97
CA VAL A 44 -1.85 -1.68 11.39
C VAL A 44 -1.02 -0.46 11.79
N LYS A 45 0.29 -0.67 11.89
CA LYS A 45 1.25 0.39 12.20
C LYS A 45 2.08 0.72 10.98
N ILE A 46 2.04 1.99 10.59
CA ILE A 46 2.92 2.55 9.58
C ILE A 46 4.34 2.60 10.16
N LYS A 47 5.30 2.14 9.37
CA LYS A 47 6.73 2.15 9.64
C LYS A 47 7.39 3.02 8.59
N GLN A 48 8.40 3.80 8.99
CA GLN A 48 9.20 4.55 8.03
C GLN A 48 10.24 3.62 7.41
N PHE A 49 10.26 3.55 6.09
CA PHE A 49 11.25 2.83 5.31
C PHE A 49 12.16 3.83 4.63
N ILE A 50 13.47 3.67 4.82
CA ILE A 50 14.49 4.52 4.22
C ILE A 50 14.96 3.83 2.96
N ASN A 51 14.78 4.47 1.81
CA ASN A 51 15.32 3.99 0.56
C ASN A 51 16.74 4.56 0.39
N ASP A 52 17.75 3.73 0.64
CA ASP A 52 19.18 4.10 0.57
C ASP A 52 19.59 4.59 -0.83
N THR A 53 18.95 4.08 -1.88
CA THR A 53 19.25 4.46 -3.27
C THR A 53 18.93 5.92 -3.57
N TYR A 54 17.87 6.46 -2.97
CA TYR A 54 17.40 7.82 -3.24
C TYR A 54 17.48 8.76 -2.02
N ASP A 55 17.95 8.24 -0.87
CA ASP A 55 18.00 8.94 0.43
C ASP A 55 16.64 9.55 0.84
N ILE A 56 15.55 8.84 0.53
CA ILE A 56 14.19 9.26 0.85
C ILE A 56 13.58 8.38 1.94
N ILE A 57 12.78 9.03 2.79
CA ILE A 57 12.01 8.37 3.84
C ILE A 57 10.58 8.28 3.37
N VAL A 58 10.04 7.07 3.34
CA VAL A 58 8.65 6.83 2.97
C VAL A 58 7.91 6.13 4.10
N ASP A 59 6.62 6.36 4.17
CA ASP A 59 5.74 5.57 5.02
C ASP A 59 5.43 4.23 4.34
N ARG A 60 5.64 3.12 5.05
CA ARG A 60 5.32 1.76 4.61
C ARG A 60 4.48 1.05 5.65
N VAL A 61 3.51 0.26 5.24
CA VAL A 61 2.74 -0.61 6.14
C VAL A 61 2.70 -2.04 5.61
N GLU A 62 2.88 -3.01 6.50
CA GLU A 62 2.67 -4.42 6.18
C GLU A 62 1.17 -4.72 6.21
N VAL A 63 0.68 -5.36 5.17
CA VAL A 63 -0.74 -5.60 4.94
C VAL A 63 -1.01 -7.08 4.91
N ASP A 64 -1.92 -7.51 5.77
CA ASP A 64 -2.46 -8.86 5.72
C ASP A 64 -3.57 -8.92 4.66
N LEU A 65 -3.26 -9.56 3.52
CA LEU A 65 -4.19 -9.67 2.40
C LEU A 65 -5.53 -10.30 2.80
N MET A 66 -5.50 -11.32 3.67
CA MET A 66 -6.70 -12.02 4.08
C MET A 66 -7.68 -11.05 4.74
N THR A 67 -7.18 -10.23 5.66
CA THR A 67 -7.97 -9.21 6.35
C THR A 67 -8.50 -8.12 5.41
N LEU A 68 -7.74 -7.79 4.36
CA LEU A 68 -8.09 -6.69 3.46
C LEU A 68 -9.06 -7.08 2.36
N ILE A 69 -8.95 -8.31 1.83
CA ILE A 69 -9.87 -8.88 0.84
C ILE A 69 -11.26 -9.13 1.46
N GLU A 70 -11.34 -9.46 2.75
CA GLU A 70 -12.62 -9.56 3.46
C GLU A 70 -13.35 -8.21 3.56
N LYS A 71 -12.63 -7.09 3.49
CA LYS A 71 -13.19 -5.73 3.66
C LYS A 71 -13.40 -4.99 2.35
N CYS A 72 -12.57 -5.22 1.35
CA CYS A 72 -12.56 -4.43 0.12
C CYS A 72 -12.38 -5.33 -1.12
N PRO A 73 -13.06 -5.01 -2.23
CA PRO A 73 -12.87 -5.74 -3.47
C PRO A 73 -11.50 -5.45 -4.09
N ILE A 74 -10.88 -6.50 -4.62
CA ILE A 74 -9.66 -6.37 -5.42
C ILE A 74 -10.06 -5.88 -6.81
N SER A 75 -9.51 -4.73 -7.20
CA SER A 75 -9.72 -4.15 -8.53
C SER A 75 -8.75 -4.76 -9.56
N LEU A 76 -7.50 -4.99 -9.13
CA LEU A 76 -6.47 -5.63 -9.95
C LEU A 76 -5.60 -6.54 -9.10
N CYS A 77 -5.33 -7.74 -9.63
CA CYS A 77 -4.44 -8.72 -9.01
C CYS A 77 -3.41 -9.15 -10.06
N SER A 78 -2.13 -8.92 -9.77
CA SER A 78 -0.98 -9.31 -10.58
C SER A 78 0.06 -10.00 -9.70
N ASP A 79 1.06 -10.63 -10.33
CA ASP A 79 2.06 -11.46 -9.64
C ASP A 79 2.79 -10.72 -8.50
N SER A 80 3.07 -9.42 -8.68
CA SER A 80 3.81 -8.61 -7.69
C SER A 80 3.07 -7.35 -7.23
N GLU A 81 1.84 -7.15 -7.71
CA GLU A 81 1.07 -5.92 -7.48
C GLU A 81 -0.41 -6.23 -7.28
N MET A 82 -1.01 -5.55 -6.32
CA MET A 82 -2.45 -5.62 -6.07
C MET A 82 -3.02 -4.22 -5.90
N ILE A 83 -4.17 -3.97 -6.51
CA ILE A 83 -4.91 -2.72 -6.40
C ILE A 83 -6.26 -3.01 -5.78
N ILE A 84 -6.57 -2.29 -4.74
CA ILE A 84 -7.81 -2.44 -3.99
C ILE A 84 -8.56 -1.13 -4.03
N GLU A 85 -9.85 -1.22 -4.35
CA GLU A 85 -10.73 -0.05 -4.35
C GLU A 85 -11.38 0.10 -2.98
N CYS A 86 -11.00 1.17 -2.28
CA CYS A 86 -11.67 1.54 -1.05
C CYS A 86 -13.08 2.04 -1.38
N PRO A 87 -14.14 1.51 -0.76
CA PRO A 87 -15.46 2.09 -0.89
C PRO A 87 -15.41 3.53 -0.38
N LYS A 88 -15.91 4.48 -1.18
CA LYS A 88 -16.05 5.88 -0.76
C LYS A 88 -16.89 5.91 0.52
N ALA A 89 -16.33 6.50 1.58
CA ALA A 89 -17.08 6.81 2.80
C ALA A 89 -18.25 7.75 2.49
#